data_AF-A0AAU1TXS2-F1
#
_entry.id   AF-A0AAU1TXS2-F1
#
_cell.length_a   1.000
_cell.length_b   1.000
_cell.length_c   1.000
_cell.angle_alpha   90.00
_cell.angle_beta   90.00
_cell.angle_gamma   90.00
#
_symmetry.space_group_name_H-M   'P 1'
#
loop_
_entity.id
_entity.type
_entity.pdbx_description
1 polymer ?
#
loop_
_entity_poly.entity_id
_entity_poly.type
_entity_poly.pdbx_seq_one_letter_code
_entity_poly.pdbx_strand_id
1 'polypeptide(L)'
;MPDYGHDLLFGTILMPSANQPEEVVLLARLVDEAGLDLVSVPDHPYRPGLLDAWTTLAVIATATQRVRVLPNVTNLPLRPPAALARGAASLDLLSGGRVELGLGAGAYWDAITAEGGPHRTPGEAVTATREAIEIIRALWAGGRHVHVEGRHYTLHGAAPGPVPAHPISIWLGAVAPRMLRLTGAAADGWLPSVPHVPPPRLAQGQLAIDEAALAAGRKPEQVRRLYNLSPGGGGWPQGAPSNWPEQLAELTLEVGTSAYLLPSGHPELIQVFAKEVAPATRELVAAARARGAAPLATPAAISVHPPAETASAGHPFSVEATPDLGLRHSAEQLWSETDRPSGPAADPQHRYTRAAEQPARNLIAAHDRLRADLTQLREIVDQVLTDALDAGEARSELQQLSLRQNTWVLGACCASYCQFTTAHHVREDDDLFPHLRESEPGLAPVLDRLAEEHHAIQGVIERIDRELVASVADDADSTSRAGLRTAVDLLTDALLSHLSYEERELIEPMARFGTGW
;
A
#
# COMPACT_ATOMS: atom_id res chain seq x y z
N MET A 1 -4.43 -29.28 11.75
CA MET A 1 -3.59 -28.17 11.28
C MET A 1 -4.51 -27.09 10.73
N PRO A 2 -4.26 -25.81 11.03
CA PRO A 2 -5.10 -24.70 10.60
C PRO A 2 -4.97 -24.36 9.11
N ASP A 3 -4.16 -25.07 8.33
CA ASP A 3 -3.98 -24.84 6.87
C ASP A 3 -5.30 -24.93 6.05
N TYR A 4 -6.31 -25.67 6.53
CA TYR A 4 -7.61 -25.94 5.87
C TYR A 4 -7.56 -26.51 4.44
N GLY A 5 -6.38 -26.61 3.81
CA GLY A 5 -6.19 -27.15 2.46
C GLY A 5 -6.66 -26.22 1.33
N HIS A 6 -6.87 -24.93 1.59
CA HIS A 6 -7.35 -24.01 0.56
C HIS A 6 -6.27 -23.75 -0.49
N ASP A 7 -6.68 -23.57 -1.75
CA ASP A 7 -5.85 -22.94 -2.77
C ASP A 7 -5.54 -21.51 -2.36
N LEU A 8 -4.30 -21.05 -2.60
CA LEU A 8 -3.92 -19.68 -2.30
C LEU A 8 -4.50 -18.73 -3.37
N LEU A 9 -4.91 -17.54 -2.96
CA LEU A 9 -5.30 -16.46 -3.86
C LEU A 9 -4.40 -15.26 -3.61
N PHE A 10 -3.95 -14.61 -4.67
CA PHE A 10 -3.18 -13.40 -4.59
C PHE A 10 -3.86 -12.30 -5.38
N GLY A 11 -3.85 -11.09 -4.87
CA GLY A 11 -4.47 -9.97 -5.56
C GLY A 11 -4.02 -8.63 -5.05
N THR A 12 -4.67 -7.59 -5.54
CA THR A 12 -4.32 -6.21 -5.20
C THR A 12 -5.50 -5.43 -4.65
N ILE A 13 -5.19 -4.40 -3.87
CA ILE A 13 -6.12 -3.34 -3.51
C ILE A 13 -5.71 -2.12 -4.33
N LEU A 14 -6.55 -1.75 -5.29
CA LEU A 14 -6.31 -0.61 -6.17
C LEU A 14 -7.12 0.58 -5.66
N MET A 15 -6.44 1.71 -5.47
CA MET A 15 -7.10 2.94 -5.06
C MET A 15 -7.82 3.57 -6.26
N PRO A 16 -9.14 3.79 -6.18
CA PRO A 16 -9.92 4.32 -7.29
C PRO A 16 -9.85 5.85 -7.28
N SER A 17 -8.66 6.42 -7.47
CA SER A 17 -8.45 7.87 -7.41
C SER A 17 -9.29 8.62 -8.44
N ALA A 18 -10.00 9.66 -8.02
CA ALA A 18 -10.73 10.55 -8.92
C ALA A 18 -9.81 11.50 -9.69
N ASN A 19 -8.57 11.71 -9.21
CA ASN A 19 -7.59 12.55 -9.89
C ASN A 19 -6.98 11.87 -11.12
N GLN A 20 -6.97 10.54 -11.15
CA GLN A 20 -6.44 9.71 -12.25
C GLN A 20 -7.39 8.51 -12.49
N PRO A 21 -8.62 8.75 -12.97
CA PRO A 21 -9.68 7.74 -12.99
C PRO A 21 -9.39 6.56 -13.93
N GLU A 22 -8.57 6.75 -14.96
CA GLU A 22 -8.12 5.71 -15.88
C GLU A 22 -7.08 4.76 -15.27
N GLU A 23 -6.29 5.24 -14.31
CA GLU A 23 -5.15 4.52 -13.74
C GLU A 23 -5.60 3.21 -13.07
N VAL A 24 -6.71 3.24 -12.33
CA VAL A 24 -7.26 2.06 -11.64
C VAL A 24 -7.60 0.93 -12.63
N VAL A 25 -8.06 1.27 -13.84
CA VAL A 25 -8.41 0.30 -14.88
C VAL A 25 -7.16 -0.26 -15.54
N LEU A 26 -6.16 0.58 -15.80
CA LEU A 26 -4.86 0.16 -16.34
C LEU A 26 -4.15 -0.80 -15.38
N LEU A 27 -4.11 -0.46 -14.09
CA LEU A 27 -3.55 -1.34 -13.05
C LEU A 27 -4.34 -2.64 -12.94
N ALA A 28 -5.66 -2.62 -13.03
CA ALA A 28 -6.45 -3.85 -13.00
C ALA A 28 -6.17 -4.78 -14.18
N ARG A 29 -5.94 -4.24 -15.39
CA ARG A 29 -5.48 -5.02 -16.55
C ARG A 29 -4.12 -5.63 -16.31
N LEU A 30 -3.19 -4.88 -15.73
CA LEU A 30 -1.88 -5.40 -15.35
C LEU A 30 -2.00 -6.57 -14.35
N VAL A 31 -2.85 -6.43 -13.34
CA VAL A 31 -3.10 -7.49 -12.34
C VAL A 31 -3.64 -8.75 -13.04
N ASP A 32 -4.57 -8.58 -13.98
CA ASP A 32 -5.13 -9.67 -14.79
C ASP A 32 -4.10 -10.35 -15.67
N GLU A 33 -3.31 -9.58 -16.42
CA GLU A 33 -2.23 -10.04 -17.31
C GLU A 33 -1.08 -10.70 -16.57
N ALA A 34 -0.75 -10.20 -15.37
CA ALA A 34 0.29 -10.77 -14.52
C ALA A 34 -0.13 -12.10 -13.86
N GLY A 35 -1.41 -12.48 -13.97
CA GLY A 35 -1.91 -13.78 -13.50
C GLY A 35 -2.28 -13.81 -12.02
N LEU A 36 -2.58 -12.65 -11.42
CA LEU A 36 -3.15 -12.59 -10.08
C LEU A 36 -4.65 -12.98 -10.11
N ASP A 37 -5.16 -13.40 -8.96
CA ASP A 37 -6.50 -13.97 -8.82
C ASP A 37 -7.56 -12.91 -8.51
N LEU A 38 -7.20 -11.85 -7.77
CA LEU A 38 -8.16 -10.87 -7.24
C LEU A 38 -7.76 -9.42 -7.56
N VAL A 39 -8.75 -8.61 -7.92
CA VAL A 39 -8.67 -7.13 -7.90
C VAL A 39 -9.72 -6.61 -6.92
N SER A 40 -9.30 -5.76 -6.00
CA SER A 40 -10.20 -5.19 -5.02
C SER A 40 -10.12 -3.66 -4.96
N VAL A 41 -11.24 -3.02 -4.63
CA VAL A 41 -11.36 -1.55 -4.57
C VAL A 41 -12.04 -1.16 -3.26
N PRO A 42 -11.48 -0.23 -2.46
CA PRO A 42 -12.10 0.22 -1.22
C PRO A 42 -13.41 0.99 -1.48
N ASP A 43 -14.40 0.82 -0.61
CA ASP A 43 -15.72 1.46 -0.73
C ASP A 43 -15.89 2.56 0.35
N HIS A 44 -15.37 3.75 0.05
CA HIS A 44 -15.49 4.94 0.88
C HIS A 44 -16.23 6.06 0.13
N PRO A 45 -17.55 5.93 -0.10
CA PRO A 45 -18.31 6.86 -0.96
C PRO A 45 -18.31 8.31 -0.47
N TYR A 46 -18.03 8.55 0.82
CA TYR A 46 -17.90 9.88 1.42
C TYR A 46 -16.52 10.53 1.22
N ARG A 47 -15.56 9.88 0.54
CA ARG A 47 -14.24 10.45 0.25
C ARG A 47 -14.28 11.09 -1.15
N PRO A 48 -14.24 12.43 -1.27
CA PRO A 48 -14.41 13.10 -2.56
C PRO A 48 -13.30 12.81 -3.57
N GLY A 49 -12.11 12.41 -3.11
CA GLY A 49 -10.98 12.03 -3.98
C GLY A 49 -11.07 10.61 -4.55
N LEU A 50 -12.14 9.86 -4.27
CA LEU A 50 -12.31 8.48 -4.73
C LEU A 50 -13.55 8.33 -5.62
N LEU A 51 -13.44 7.49 -6.65
CA LEU A 51 -14.57 7.05 -7.47
C LEU A 51 -15.48 6.08 -6.68
N ASP A 52 -16.73 5.95 -7.13
CA ASP A 52 -17.66 4.95 -6.60
C ASP A 52 -17.15 3.52 -6.86
N ALA A 53 -16.95 2.75 -5.79
CA ALA A 53 -16.32 1.43 -5.86
C ALA A 53 -17.07 0.45 -6.79
N TRP A 54 -18.41 0.40 -6.74
CA TRP A 54 -19.18 -0.55 -7.55
C TRP A 54 -19.17 -0.18 -9.03
N THR A 55 -19.21 1.11 -9.35
CA THR A 55 -19.05 1.61 -10.72
C THR A 55 -17.66 1.27 -11.25
N THR A 56 -16.60 1.53 -10.47
CA THR A 56 -15.23 1.17 -10.83
C THR A 56 -15.06 -0.34 -11.03
N LEU A 57 -15.61 -1.17 -10.15
CA LEU A 57 -15.57 -2.63 -10.28
C LEU A 57 -16.28 -3.14 -11.54
N ALA A 58 -17.38 -2.50 -11.96
CA ALA A 58 -18.07 -2.85 -13.20
C ALA A 58 -17.22 -2.55 -14.45
N VAL A 59 -16.52 -1.42 -14.45
CA VAL A 59 -15.58 -1.05 -15.52
C VAL A 59 -14.39 -2.01 -15.53
N ILE A 60 -13.80 -2.29 -14.38
CA ILE A 60 -12.69 -3.24 -14.24
C ILE A 60 -13.09 -4.64 -14.73
N ALA A 61 -14.25 -5.14 -14.32
CA ALA A 61 -14.73 -6.45 -14.74
C ALA A 61 -14.85 -6.54 -16.25
N THR A 62 -15.32 -5.47 -16.92
CA THR A 62 -15.43 -5.43 -18.39
C THR A 62 -14.06 -5.32 -19.07
N ALA A 63 -13.11 -4.65 -18.43
CA ALA A 63 -11.77 -4.42 -18.94
C ALA A 63 -10.78 -5.58 -18.73
N THR A 64 -11.18 -6.63 -18.01
CA THR A 64 -10.36 -7.78 -17.60
C THR A 64 -11.02 -9.11 -17.97
N GLN A 65 -10.26 -10.20 -17.99
CA GLN A 65 -10.74 -11.51 -18.46
C GLN A 65 -10.76 -12.59 -17.38
N ARG A 66 -9.86 -12.56 -16.38
CA ARG A 66 -9.67 -13.67 -15.43
C ARG A 66 -9.87 -13.26 -13.97
N VAL A 67 -9.35 -12.11 -13.56
CA VAL A 67 -9.39 -11.67 -12.15
C VAL A 67 -10.81 -11.64 -11.61
N ARG A 68 -10.98 -12.11 -10.37
CA ARG A 68 -12.21 -11.87 -9.61
C ARG A 68 -12.16 -10.47 -9.02
N VAL A 69 -13.29 -9.79 -9.06
CA VAL A 69 -13.43 -8.40 -8.59
C VAL A 69 -14.22 -8.37 -7.29
N LEU A 70 -13.82 -7.51 -6.36
CA LEU A 70 -14.55 -7.31 -5.11
C LEU A 70 -14.40 -5.91 -4.51
N PRO A 71 -15.42 -5.42 -3.79
CA PRO A 71 -15.25 -4.27 -2.91
C PRO A 71 -14.46 -4.68 -1.65
N ASN A 72 -13.60 -3.80 -1.13
CA ASN A 72 -12.71 -4.08 0.01
C ASN A 72 -12.87 -3.06 1.16
N VAL A 73 -13.90 -3.13 1.99
CA VAL A 73 -15.13 -3.91 1.85
C VAL A 73 -16.30 -2.94 1.64
N THR A 74 -17.43 -3.40 1.11
CA THR A 74 -18.64 -2.57 0.89
C THR A 74 -19.07 -1.86 2.17
N ASN A 75 -19.43 -0.58 2.06
CA ASN A 75 -20.05 0.19 3.12
C ASN A 75 -21.56 -0.12 3.22
N LEU A 76 -21.91 -1.17 3.97
CA LEU A 76 -23.30 -1.64 4.11
C LEU A 76 -24.29 -0.53 4.57
N PRO A 77 -23.95 0.36 5.53
CA PRO A 77 -24.84 1.47 5.89
C PRO A 77 -25.29 2.37 4.73
N LEU A 78 -24.48 2.50 3.68
CA LEU A 78 -24.80 3.31 2.49
C LEU A 78 -25.26 2.47 1.29
N ARG A 79 -25.22 1.14 1.38
CA ARG A 79 -25.65 0.22 0.31
C ARG A 79 -26.65 -0.80 0.85
N PRO A 80 -27.97 -0.51 0.80
CA PRO A 80 -29.00 -1.41 1.32
C PRO A 80 -28.88 -2.84 0.76
N PRO A 81 -29.09 -3.88 1.58
CA PRO A 81 -28.72 -5.26 1.23
C PRO A 81 -29.46 -5.81 0.01
N ALA A 82 -30.70 -5.39 -0.23
CA ALA A 82 -31.44 -5.81 -1.41
C ALA A 82 -30.89 -5.22 -2.71
N ALA A 83 -30.46 -3.95 -2.69
CA ALA A 83 -29.81 -3.30 -3.83
C ALA A 83 -28.44 -3.92 -4.07
N LEU A 84 -27.69 -4.15 -2.99
CA LEU A 84 -26.37 -4.80 -3.02
C LEU A 84 -26.43 -6.21 -3.61
N ALA A 85 -27.41 -7.03 -3.19
CA ALA A 85 -27.61 -8.37 -3.73
C ALA A 85 -27.86 -8.35 -5.25
N ARG A 86 -28.72 -7.43 -5.73
CA ARG A 86 -29.00 -7.29 -7.16
C ARG A 86 -27.79 -6.80 -7.95
N GLY A 87 -27.09 -5.79 -7.43
CA GLY A 87 -25.89 -5.23 -8.07
C GLY A 87 -24.79 -6.28 -8.21
N ALA A 88 -24.48 -7.00 -7.12
CA ALA A 88 -23.50 -8.08 -7.12
C ALA A 88 -23.87 -9.20 -8.09
N ALA A 89 -25.12 -9.70 -8.06
CA ALA A 89 -25.57 -10.74 -8.98
C ALA A 89 -25.54 -10.31 -10.45
N SER A 90 -25.88 -9.04 -10.72
CA SER A 90 -25.85 -8.49 -12.09
C SER A 90 -24.42 -8.39 -12.60
N LEU A 91 -23.51 -7.85 -11.79
CA LEU A 91 -22.09 -7.80 -12.15
C LEU A 91 -21.49 -9.19 -12.29
N ASP A 92 -21.93 -10.15 -11.48
CA ASP A 92 -21.48 -11.53 -11.58
C ASP A 92 -21.88 -12.17 -12.91
N LEU A 93 -23.12 -12.00 -13.34
CA LEU A 93 -23.58 -12.43 -14.66
C LEU A 93 -22.81 -11.74 -15.80
N LEU A 94 -22.60 -10.42 -15.70
CA LEU A 94 -21.90 -9.64 -16.73
C LEU A 94 -20.40 -9.98 -16.83
N SER A 95 -19.78 -10.32 -15.70
CA SER A 95 -18.36 -10.68 -15.63
C SER A 95 -18.08 -12.15 -15.94
N GLY A 96 -19.11 -12.98 -16.03
CA GLY A 96 -18.99 -14.43 -16.25
C GLY A 96 -18.64 -15.22 -14.98
N GLY A 97 -19.12 -14.79 -13.81
CA GLY A 97 -18.92 -15.51 -12.54
C GLY A 97 -17.67 -15.08 -11.77
N ARG A 98 -17.32 -13.79 -11.80
CA ARG A 98 -16.06 -13.28 -11.24
C ARG A 98 -16.23 -12.31 -10.06
N VAL A 99 -17.39 -12.27 -9.41
CA VAL A 99 -17.63 -11.30 -8.32
C VAL A 99 -17.59 -11.94 -6.93
N GLU A 100 -16.84 -11.34 -6.01
CA GLU A 100 -16.95 -11.64 -4.57
C GLU A 100 -17.50 -10.44 -3.81
N LEU A 101 -18.19 -10.70 -2.69
CA LEU A 101 -18.77 -9.64 -1.88
C LEU A 101 -17.99 -9.43 -0.58
N GLY A 102 -17.04 -8.50 -0.61
CA GLY A 102 -16.53 -7.91 0.63
C GLY A 102 -17.59 -7.04 1.29
N LEU A 103 -17.94 -7.33 2.54
CA LEU A 103 -19.01 -6.66 3.29
C LEU A 103 -18.50 -6.09 4.62
N GLY A 104 -18.61 -4.78 4.78
CA GLY A 104 -18.25 -4.04 5.98
C GLY A 104 -19.47 -3.52 6.72
N ALA A 105 -19.43 -3.53 8.04
CA ALA A 105 -20.53 -3.03 8.88
C ALA A 105 -20.64 -1.50 8.94
N GLY A 106 -19.62 -0.78 8.44
CA GLY A 106 -19.42 0.66 8.63
C GLY A 106 -18.45 0.98 9.77
N ALA A 107 -17.67 2.06 9.63
CA ALA A 107 -16.67 2.48 10.63
C ALA A 107 -16.65 4.00 10.86
N TYR A 108 -16.86 4.79 9.80
CA TYR A 108 -16.81 6.26 9.85
C TYR A 108 -18.22 6.83 9.94
N TRP A 109 -18.81 6.81 11.14
CA TRP A 109 -20.23 7.09 11.32
C TRP A 109 -20.63 8.51 10.96
N ASP A 110 -19.83 9.53 11.29
CA ASP A 110 -20.15 10.92 10.95
C ASP A 110 -20.31 11.09 9.43
N ALA A 111 -19.35 10.57 8.66
CA ALA A 111 -19.40 10.60 7.20
C ALA A 111 -20.54 9.76 6.62
N ILE A 112 -20.84 8.60 7.22
CA ILE A 112 -21.99 7.78 6.83
C ILE A 112 -23.31 8.54 7.05
N THR A 113 -23.45 9.22 8.19
CA THR A 113 -24.66 9.97 8.52
C THR A 113 -24.83 11.22 7.65
N ALA A 114 -23.73 11.87 7.28
CA ALA A 114 -23.74 13.01 6.38
C ALA A 114 -24.31 12.66 4.99
N GLU A 115 -24.09 11.43 4.53
CA GLU A 115 -24.62 10.87 3.27
C GLU A 115 -25.98 10.15 3.44
N GLY A 116 -26.66 10.33 4.58
CA GLY A 116 -28.00 9.78 4.83
C GLY A 116 -28.03 8.33 5.32
N GLY A 117 -26.88 7.73 5.62
CA GLY A 117 -26.80 6.42 6.25
C GLY A 117 -27.15 6.44 7.75
N PRO A 118 -27.52 5.30 8.35
CA PRO A 118 -27.83 5.22 9.77
C PRO A 118 -26.58 5.25 10.63
N HIS A 119 -26.63 5.99 11.74
CA HIS A 119 -25.67 5.81 12.84
C HIS A 119 -26.02 4.54 13.63
N ARG A 120 -25.08 3.60 13.80
CA ARG A 120 -25.32 2.36 14.54
C ARG A 120 -24.34 2.20 15.70
N THR A 121 -24.85 1.71 16.82
CA THR A 121 -23.99 1.18 17.88
C THR A 121 -23.26 -0.08 17.40
N PRO A 122 -22.14 -0.50 18.03
CA PRO A 122 -21.45 -1.73 17.66
C PRO A 122 -22.33 -2.99 17.70
N GLY A 123 -23.30 -3.04 18.63
CA GLY A 123 -24.25 -4.15 18.72
C GLY A 123 -25.22 -4.19 17.55
N GLU A 124 -25.78 -3.03 17.18
CA GLU A 124 -26.68 -2.88 16.03
C GLU A 124 -25.95 -3.14 14.72
N ALA A 125 -24.69 -2.71 14.58
CA ALA A 125 -23.89 -2.99 13.40
C ALA A 125 -23.73 -4.51 13.16
N VAL A 126 -23.45 -5.30 14.20
CA VAL A 126 -23.39 -6.77 14.10
C VAL A 126 -24.75 -7.38 13.72
N THR A 127 -25.84 -6.91 14.34
CA THR A 127 -27.19 -7.41 14.01
C THR A 127 -27.58 -7.05 12.58
N ALA A 128 -27.32 -5.83 12.14
CA ALA A 128 -27.58 -5.38 10.77
C ALA A 128 -26.76 -6.19 9.75
N THR A 129 -25.47 -6.45 10.00
CA THR A 129 -24.66 -7.28 9.10
C THR A 129 -25.21 -8.70 8.99
N ARG A 130 -25.68 -9.31 10.08
CA ARG A 130 -26.34 -10.62 10.05
C ARG A 130 -27.60 -10.60 9.18
N GLU A 131 -28.51 -9.66 9.44
CA GLU A 131 -29.75 -9.50 8.67
C GLU A 131 -29.46 -9.27 7.17
N ALA A 132 -28.42 -8.49 6.87
CA ALA A 132 -27.98 -8.25 5.49
C ALA A 132 -27.52 -9.54 4.80
N ILE A 133 -26.69 -10.37 5.46
CA ILE A 133 -26.25 -11.66 4.91
C ILE A 133 -27.44 -12.57 4.61
N GLU A 134 -28.40 -12.65 5.52
CA GLU A 134 -29.62 -13.46 5.36
C GLU A 134 -30.46 -12.97 4.18
N ILE A 135 -30.67 -11.65 4.06
CA ILE A 135 -31.37 -11.02 2.93
C ILE A 135 -30.65 -11.32 1.61
N ILE A 136 -29.34 -11.11 1.55
CA ILE A 136 -28.55 -11.25 0.32
C ILE A 136 -28.60 -12.70 -0.17
N ARG A 137 -28.37 -13.67 0.72
CA ARG A 137 -28.46 -15.10 0.39
C ARG A 137 -29.88 -15.51 -0.03
N ALA A 138 -30.91 -14.99 0.65
CA ALA A 138 -32.30 -15.29 0.30
C ALA A 138 -32.67 -14.76 -1.11
N LEU A 139 -32.17 -13.58 -1.49
CA LEU A 139 -32.39 -13.02 -2.82
C LEU A 139 -31.63 -13.81 -3.91
N TRP A 140 -30.40 -14.25 -3.64
CA TRP A 140 -29.62 -15.06 -4.59
C TRP A 140 -30.13 -16.50 -4.75
N ALA A 141 -30.93 -17.01 -3.81
CA ALA A 141 -31.52 -18.34 -3.92
C ALA A 141 -32.58 -18.47 -5.02
N GLY A 142 -33.04 -17.36 -5.64
CA GLY A 142 -33.91 -17.41 -6.82
C GLY A 142 -35.34 -17.91 -6.59
N GLY A 143 -35.86 -17.79 -5.35
CA GLY A 143 -37.23 -18.20 -4.98
C GLY A 143 -38.34 -17.35 -5.62
N ARG A 144 -39.55 -17.33 -5.03
CA ARG A 144 -40.67 -16.50 -5.55
C ARG A 144 -40.69 -15.09 -4.96
N HIS A 145 -40.81 -14.97 -3.65
CA HIS A 145 -40.80 -13.68 -2.94
C HIS A 145 -40.06 -13.85 -1.61
N VAL A 146 -39.23 -12.87 -1.27
CA VAL A 146 -38.46 -12.84 -0.03
C VAL A 146 -39.14 -11.89 0.95
N HIS A 147 -39.47 -12.42 2.13
CA HIS A 147 -40.01 -11.68 3.26
C HIS A 147 -39.00 -11.69 4.39
N VAL A 148 -38.65 -10.52 4.90
CA VAL A 148 -37.75 -10.36 6.05
C VAL A 148 -38.31 -9.28 6.95
N GLU A 149 -38.52 -9.62 8.22
CA GLU A 149 -38.91 -8.70 9.29
C GLU A 149 -37.74 -8.53 10.27
N GLY A 150 -36.65 -7.91 9.78
CA GLY A 150 -35.47 -7.59 10.57
C GLY A 150 -35.63 -6.29 11.35
N ARG A 151 -34.75 -6.08 12.35
CA ARG A 151 -34.71 -4.84 13.14
C ARG A 151 -34.15 -3.67 12.35
N HIS A 152 -33.27 -3.93 11.40
CA HIS A 152 -32.60 -2.90 10.60
C HIS A 152 -33.03 -2.94 9.14
N TYR A 153 -33.43 -4.09 8.64
CA TYR A 153 -33.88 -4.25 7.26
C TYR A 153 -35.18 -5.02 7.15
N THR A 154 -36.06 -4.56 6.28
CA THR A 154 -37.36 -5.19 6.05
C THR A 154 -37.59 -5.40 4.56
N LEU A 155 -38.08 -6.58 4.19
CA LEU A 155 -38.53 -6.91 2.84
C LEU A 155 -39.99 -7.38 2.90
N HIS A 156 -40.86 -6.71 2.16
CA HIS A 156 -42.29 -7.03 2.07
C HIS A 156 -42.60 -7.72 0.75
N GLY A 157 -42.18 -8.99 0.62
CA GLY A 157 -42.40 -9.76 -0.60
C GLY A 157 -41.58 -9.26 -1.78
N ALA A 158 -40.30 -8.99 -1.55
CA ALA A 158 -39.39 -8.59 -2.61
C ALA A 158 -39.21 -9.76 -3.60
N ALA A 159 -39.50 -9.55 -4.88
CA ALA A 159 -39.14 -10.51 -5.91
C ALA A 159 -37.62 -10.69 -5.94
N PRO A 160 -37.06 -11.91 -5.99
CA PRO A 160 -35.62 -12.08 -6.09
C PRO A 160 -35.08 -11.42 -7.35
N GLY A 161 -33.83 -10.97 -7.26
CA GLY A 161 -33.10 -10.43 -8.39
C GLY A 161 -32.61 -11.51 -9.35
N PRO A 162 -31.72 -11.17 -10.29
CA PRO A 162 -30.98 -12.19 -11.01
C PRO A 162 -30.29 -13.14 -10.01
N VAL A 163 -30.33 -14.44 -10.31
CA VAL A 163 -29.49 -15.42 -9.63
C VAL A 163 -28.06 -15.24 -10.15
N PRO A 164 -27.04 -15.13 -9.28
CA PRO A 164 -25.65 -15.06 -9.70
C PRO A 164 -25.22 -16.20 -10.64
N ALA A 165 -24.21 -15.95 -11.47
CA ALA A 165 -23.62 -16.97 -12.35
C ALA A 165 -22.88 -18.05 -11.55
N HIS A 166 -22.37 -17.69 -10.37
CA HIS A 166 -21.74 -18.63 -9.43
C HIS A 166 -22.11 -18.30 -7.97
N PRO A 167 -21.86 -19.21 -7.01
CA PRO A 167 -22.08 -18.92 -5.59
C PRO A 167 -21.11 -17.84 -5.07
N ILE A 168 -21.50 -16.56 -5.20
CA ILE A 168 -20.74 -15.40 -4.69
C ILE A 168 -20.46 -15.58 -3.19
N SER A 169 -19.18 -15.50 -2.80
CA SER A 169 -18.79 -15.57 -1.39
C SER A 169 -19.01 -14.23 -0.69
N ILE A 170 -19.38 -14.27 0.58
CA ILE A 170 -19.46 -13.07 1.44
C ILE A 170 -18.28 -13.05 2.41
N TRP A 171 -17.40 -12.06 2.27
CA TRP A 171 -16.20 -11.89 3.10
C TRP A 171 -16.33 -10.70 4.02
N LEU A 172 -16.13 -10.89 5.32
CA LEU A 172 -16.31 -9.81 6.31
C LEU A 172 -14.97 -9.17 6.71
N GLY A 173 -14.93 -7.84 6.63
CA GLY A 173 -13.94 -7.04 7.36
C GLY A 173 -14.30 -6.98 8.84
N ALA A 174 -13.68 -7.83 9.65
CA ALA A 174 -14.05 -8.02 11.06
C ALA A 174 -12.83 -7.93 11.98
N VAL A 175 -12.99 -7.24 13.11
CA VAL A 175 -11.95 -7.10 14.14
C VAL A 175 -12.49 -7.50 15.51
N ALA A 176 -13.63 -6.92 15.91
CA ALA A 176 -14.17 -7.12 17.25
C ALA A 176 -14.70 -8.56 17.47
N PRO A 177 -14.60 -9.13 18.69
CA PRO A 177 -14.97 -10.52 18.97
C PRO A 177 -16.40 -10.92 18.54
N ARG A 178 -17.38 -10.02 18.68
CA ARG A 178 -18.76 -10.29 18.25
C ARG A 178 -18.88 -10.43 16.73
N MET A 179 -18.10 -9.66 15.98
CA MET A 179 -18.10 -9.72 14.52
C MET A 179 -17.34 -10.96 14.04
N LEU A 180 -16.23 -11.33 14.68
CA LEU A 180 -15.52 -12.59 14.39
C LEU A 180 -16.41 -13.83 14.58
N ARG A 181 -17.23 -13.84 15.64
CA ARG A 181 -18.24 -14.90 15.82
C ARG A 181 -19.31 -14.89 14.73
N LEU A 182 -19.74 -13.72 14.26
CA LEU A 182 -20.64 -13.64 13.10
C LEU A 182 -19.98 -14.20 11.84
N THR A 183 -18.70 -13.88 11.61
CA THR A 183 -17.92 -14.37 10.47
C THR A 183 -17.91 -15.90 10.43
N GLY A 184 -17.56 -16.56 11.54
CA GLY A 184 -17.60 -18.02 11.63
C GLY A 184 -18.99 -18.61 11.42
N ALA A 185 -20.02 -17.98 11.99
CA ALA A 185 -21.38 -18.50 11.93
C ALA A 185 -22.08 -18.33 10.57
N ALA A 186 -21.77 -17.27 9.79
CA ALA A 186 -22.60 -16.88 8.64
C ALA A 186 -21.85 -16.43 7.38
N ALA A 187 -20.56 -16.09 7.46
CA ALA A 187 -19.78 -15.61 6.32
C ALA A 187 -18.95 -16.72 5.67
N ASP A 188 -18.48 -16.48 4.45
CA ASP A 188 -17.64 -17.41 3.69
C ASP A 188 -16.15 -17.04 3.77
N GLY A 189 -15.83 -15.89 4.38
CA GLY A 189 -14.46 -15.51 4.66
C GLY A 189 -14.27 -14.34 5.61
N TRP A 190 -13.03 -14.19 6.08
CA TRP A 190 -12.56 -13.14 6.97
C TRP A 190 -11.46 -12.33 6.28
N LEU A 191 -11.62 -11.02 6.20
CA LEU A 191 -10.69 -10.10 5.52
C LEU A 191 -10.22 -8.97 6.45
N PRO A 192 -9.37 -9.24 7.45
CA PRO A 192 -8.70 -8.21 8.23
C PRO A 192 -7.60 -7.50 7.42
N SER A 193 -7.10 -6.39 7.97
CA SER A 193 -5.95 -5.65 7.43
C SER A 193 -4.87 -5.51 8.49
N VAL A 194 -3.60 -5.55 8.06
CA VAL A 194 -2.42 -5.46 8.94
C VAL A 194 -2.53 -4.35 10.00
N PRO A 195 -2.91 -3.09 9.67
CA PRO A 195 -2.97 -2.02 10.66
C PRO A 195 -3.98 -2.27 11.80
N HIS A 196 -5.02 -3.07 11.54
CA HIS A 196 -6.09 -3.33 12.51
C HIS A 196 -5.88 -4.66 13.26
N VAL A 197 -5.34 -5.67 12.57
CA VAL A 197 -5.08 -7.00 13.11
C VAL A 197 -3.69 -7.43 12.62
N PRO A 198 -2.60 -7.06 13.32
CA PRO A 198 -1.26 -7.46 12.93
C PRO A 198 -1.07 -8.97 13.06
N PRO A 199 -0.07 -9.58 12.40
CA PRO A 199 0.09 -11.03 12.32
C PRO A 199 0.02 -11.78 13.67
N PRO A 200 0.62 -11.29 14.78
CA PRO A 200 0.53 -11.97 16.07
C PRO A 200 -0.90 -12.09 16.63
N ARG A 201 -1.85 -11.27 16.15
CA ARG A 201 -3.26 -11.32 16.57
C ARG A 201 -4.15 -12.17 15.66
N LEU A 202 -3.65 -12.62 14.50
CA LEU A 202 -4.46 -13.38 13.55
C LEU A 202 -4.89 -14.74 14.09
N ALA A 203 -4.01 -15.45 14.81
CA ALA A 203 -4.32 -16.75 15.41
C ALA A 203 -5.51 -16.67 16.37
N GLN A 204 -5.58 -15.64 17.22
CA GLN A 204 -6.71 -15.44 18.13
C GLN A 204 -8.03 -15.22 17.36
N GLY A 205 -7.97 -14.42 16.28
CA GLY A 205 -9.15 -14.18 15.44
C GLY A 205 -9.62 -15.44 14.71
N GLN A 206 -8.69 -16.23 14.18
CA GLN A 206 -8.97 -17.51 13.54
C GLN A 206 -9.62 -18.50 14.51
N LEU A 207 -9.08 -18.67 15.72
CA LEU A 207 -9.69 -19.54 16.74
C LEU A 207 -11.13 -19.13 17.06
N ALA A 208 -11.39 -17.85 17.24
CA ALA A 208 -12.74 -17.34 17.51
C ALA A 208 -13.71 -17.61 16.35
N ILE A 209 -13.23 -17.58 15.11
CA ILE A 209 -14.00 -17.90 13.90
C ILE A 209 -14.29 -19.40 13.84
N ASP A 210 -13.30 -20.25 14.13
CA ASP A 210 -13.43 -21.71 14.10
C ASP A 210 -14.46 -22.19 15.12
N GLU A 211 -14.34 -21.71 16.37
CA GLU A 211 -15.30 -22.01 17.43
C GLU A 211 -16.72 -21.61 17.03
N ALA A 212 -16.88 -20.42 16.43
CA ALA A 212 -18.19 -19.95 16.00
C ALA A 212 -18.74 -20.71 14.78
N ALA A 213 -17.87 -21.15 13.85
CA ALA A 213 -18.26 -22.00 12.73
C ALA A 213 -18.77 -23.36 13.24
N LEU A 214 -18.01 -24.00 14.13
CA LEU A 214 -18.38 -25.28 14.74
C LEU A 214 -19.68 -25.15 15.55
N ALA A 215 -19.83 -24.10 16.36
CA ALA A 215 -21.05 -23.84 17.12
C ALA A 215 -22.28 -23.62 16.21
N ALA A 216 -22.08 -23.13 14.98
CA ALA A 216 -23.12 -22.98 13.97
C ALA A 216 -23.32 -24.24 13.09
N GLY A 217 -22.65 -25.36 13.40
CA GLY A 217 -22.73 -26.60 12.62
C GLY A 217 -22.00 -26.54 11.27
N ARG A 218 -21.11 -25.57 11.09
CA ARG A 218 -20.27 -25.39 9.89
C ARG A 218 -18.87 -25.93 10.14
N LYS A 219 -18.18 -26.27 9.06
CA LYS A 219 -16.76 -26.64 9.15
C LYS A 219 -15.89 -25.39 9.07
N PRO A 220 -14.80 -25.29 9.86
CA PRO A 220 -13.86 -24.17 9.76
C PRO A 220 -13.30 -23.93 8.35
N GLU A 221 -13.11 -24.98 7.54
CA GLU A 221 -12.68 -24.85 6.13
C GLU A 221 -13.70 -24.15 5.22
N GLN A 222 -14.95 -23.94 5.67
CA GLN A 222 -15.94 -23.20 4.88
C GLN A 222 -15.80 -21.67 5.02
N VAL A 223 -14.86 -21.19 5.84
CA VAL A 223 -14.66 -19.75 6.11
C VAL A 223 -13.24 -19.37 5.70
N ARG A 224 -13.00 -18.94 4.45
CA ARG A 224 -11.65 -18.61 3.98
C ARG A 224 -11.00 -17.47 4.78
N ARG A 225 -9.69 -17.55 5.04
CA ARG A 225 -8.93 -16.49 5.74
C ARG A 225 -8.18 -15.70 4.67
N LEU A 226 -8.52 -14.42 4.55
CA LEU A 226 -7.88 -13.48 3.63
C LEU A 226 -7.12 -12.45 4.44
N TYR A 227 -6.20 -11.70 3.84
CA TYR A 227 -5.46 -10.67 4.56
C TYR A 227 -5.02 -9.54 3.65
N ASN A 228 -5.42 -8.31 4.00
CA ASN A 228 -4.88 -7.11 3.37
C ASN A 228 -3.51 -6.82 3.98
N LEU A 229 -2.48 -6.91 3.14
CA LEU A 229 -1.09 -6.61 3.47
C LEU A 229 -0.90 -5.10 3.68
N SER A 230 0.22 -4.73 4.30
CA SER A 230 0.65 -3.34 4.44
C SER A 230 2.17 -3.30 4.54
N PRO A 231 2.91 -3.69 3.49
CA PRO A 231 4.37 -3.62 3.51
C PRO A 231 4.85 -2.16 3.55
N GLY A 232 6.05 -1.92 4.07
CA GLY A 232 6.61 -0.57 4.26
C GLY A 232 6.91 -0.26 5.73
N GLY A 233 7.18 1.01 6.07
CA GLY A 233 7.67 1.46 7.38
C GLY A 233 6.89 0.90 8.59
N GLY A 234 7.44 -0.11 9.27
CA GLY A 234 6.81 -0.80 10.41
C GLY A 234 5.68 -1.76 10.07
N GLY A 235 5.40 -1.96 8.77
CA GLY A 235 4.34 -2.78 8.24
C GLY A 235 4.66 -4.27 8.11
N TRP A 236 3.77 -5.00 7.43
CA TRP A 236 3.93 -6.43 7.15
C TRP A 236 3.37 -6.79 5.76
N PRO A 237 4.05 -7.65 4.96
CA PRO A 237 5.30 -8.37 5.25
C PRO A 237 6.53 -7.46 5.39
N GLN A 238 7.56 -7.95 6.08
CA GLN A 238 8.78 -7.19 6.37
C GLN A 238 9.88 -7.45 5.34
N GLY A 239 10.73 -6.44 5.12
CA GLY A 239 11.87 -6.52 4.21
C GLY A 239 11.49 -6.43 2.73
N ALA A 240 12.45 -6.75 1.86
CA ALA A 240 12.26 -6.74 0.41
C ALA A 240 11.25 -7.82 -0.03
N PRO A 241 10.56 -7.65 -1.18
CA PRO A 241 9.60 -8.62 -1.70
C PRO A 241 10.13 -10.05 -1.81
N SER A 242 11.44 -10.22 -2.05
CA SER A 242 12.11 -11.53 -2.08
C SER A 242 12.00 -12.31 -0.77
N ASN A 243 11.74 -11.65 0.36
CA ASN A 243 11.65 -12.26 1.69
C ASN A 243 10.20 -12.54 2.11
N TRP A 244 9.22 -12.14 1.30
CA TRP A 244 7.80 -12.27 1.61
C TRP A 244 7.27 -13.71 1.46
N PRO A 245 7.73 -14.52 0.48
CA PRO A 245 7.20 -15.88 0.29
C PRO A 245 7.23 -16.75 1.54
N GLU A 246 8.33 -16.72 2.30
CA GLU A 246 8.48 -17.48 3.53
C GLU A 246 7.49 -17.03 4.60
N GLN A 247 7.34 -15.72 4.79
CA GLN A 247 6.40 -15.13 5.75
C GLN A 247 4.94 -15.46 5.41
N LEU A 248 4.59 -15.39 4.13
CA LEU A 248 3.24 -15.72 3.65
C LEU A 248 2.98 -17.24 3.74
N ALA A 249 3.98 -18.08 3.46
CA ALA A 249 3.88 -19.52 3.60
C ALA A 249 3.72 -19.95 5.07
N GLU A 250 4.47 -19.34 5.99
CA GLU A 250 4.33 -19.53 7.43
C GLU A 250 2.91 -19.18 7.89
N LEU A 251 2.42 -17.99 7.54
CA LEU A 251 1.07 -17.57 7.93
C LEU A 251 -0.03 -18.49 7.34
N THR A 252 0.19 -19.02 6.13
CA THR A 252 -0.69 -20.00 5.51
C THR A 252 -0.75 -21.28 6.33
N LEU A 253 0.42 -21.87 6.64
CA LEU A 253 0.51 -23.18 7.26
C LEU A 253 0.13 -23.15 8.76
N GLU A 254 0.44 -22.06 9.44
CA GLU A 254 0.27 -21.91 10.89
C GLU A 254 -1.02 -21.23 11.31
N VAL A 255 -1.60 -20.37 10.46
CA VAL A 255 -2.81 -19.61 10.80
C VAL A 255 -3.95 -19.84 9.79
N GLY A 256 -3.66 -20.48 8.65
CA GLY A 256 -4.68 -20.85 7.66
C GLY A 256 -5.04 -19.75 6.68
N THR A 257 -4.27 -18.66 6.64
CA THR A 257 -4.47 -17.57 5.68
C THR A 257 -4.20 -18.09 4.26
N SER A 258 -5.16 -17.90 3.36
CA SER A 258 -5.13 -18.46 2.00
C SER A 258 -5.51 -17.46 0.93
N ALA A 259 -5.65 -16.17 1.28
CA ALA A 259 -5.68 -15.11 0.29
C ALA A 259 -4.92 -13.87 0.77
N TYR A 260 -4.14 -13.27 -0.11
CA TYR A 260 -3.27 -12.13 0.20
C TYR A 260 -3.54 -11.00 -0.78
N LEU A 261 -3.94 -9.84 -0.26
CA LEU A 261 -4.21 -8.65 -1.06
C LEU A 261 -3.20 -7.57 -0.75
N LEU A 262 -2.43 -7.18 -1.76
CA LEU A 262 -1.42 -6.13 -1.66
C LEU A 262 -2.02 -4.77 -2.06
N PRO A 263 -2.10 -3.78 -1.15
CA PRO A 263 -2.37 -2.40 -1.56
C PRO A 263 -1.17 -1.88 -2.34
N SER A 264 -1.37 -1.53 -3.61
CA SER A 264 -0.31 -0.98 -4.46
C SER A 264 -0.90 -0.23 -5.65
N GLY A 265 -0.47 1.03 -5.82
CA GLY A 265 -0.62 1.79 -7.07
C GLY A 265 0.58 1.61 -8.02
N HIS A 266 1.53 0.76 -7.65
CA HIS A 266 2.85 0.63 -8.26
C HIS A 266 2.93 -0.61 -9.18
N PRO A 267 2.87 -0.47 -10.52
CA PRO A 267 2.97 -1.57 -11.49
C PRO A 267 4.09 -2.58 -11.25
N GLU A 268 5.28 -2.11 -10.92
CA GLU A 268 6.47 -2.87 -10.57
C GLU A 268 6.23 -3.83 -9.41
N LEU A 269 5.56 -3.36 -8.37
CA LEU A 269 5.39 -4.12 -7.15
C LEU A 269 4.28 -5.14 -7.37
N ILE A 270 3.25 -4.78 -8.15
CA ILE A 270 2.24 -5.70 -8.64
C ILE A 270 2.89 -6.82 -9.46
N GLN A 271 3.79 -6.49 -10.40
CA GLN A 271 4.47 -7.50 -11.20
C GLN A 271 5.35 -8.42 -10.37
N VAL A 272 6.12 -7.89 -9.43
CA VAL A 272 6.98 -8.69 -8.54
C VAL A 272 6.13 -9.57 -7.62
N PHE A 273 5.03 -9.02 -7.09
CA PHE A 273 4.10 -9.79 -6.29
C PHE A 273 3.48 -10.95 -7.08
N ALA A 274 3.13 -10.71 -8.35
CA ALA A 274 2.52 -11.69 -9.23
C ALA A 274 3.49 -12.75 -9.76
N LYS A 275 4.69 -12.34 -10.17
CA LYS A 275 5.65 -13.19 -10.90
C LYS A 275 6.66 -13.87 -9.99
N GLU A 276 6.93 -13.30 -8.81
CA GLU A 276 7.94 -13.82 -7.89
C GLU A 276 7.28 -14.27 -6.58
N VAL A 277 6.57 -13.37 -5.89
CA VAL A 277 6.08 -13.66 -4.53
C VAL A 277 4.99 -14.73 -4.51
N ALA A 278 3.97 -14.58 -5.35
CA ALA A 278 2.84 -15.51 -5.39
C ALA A 278 3.26 -16.94 -5.79
N PRO A 279 4.04 -17.16 -6.88
CA PRO A 279 4.50 -18.49 -7.24
C PRO A 279 5.42 -19.11 -6.18
N ALA A 280 6.39 -18.35 -5.65
CA ALA A 280 7.28 -18.85 -4.60
C ALA A 280 6.51 -19.26 -3.34
N THR A 281 5.52 -18.46 -2.92
CA THR A 281 4.67 -18.82 -1.77
C THR A 281 3.90 -20.11 -2.03
N ARG A 282 3.33 -20.27 -3.23
CA ARG A 282 2.61 -21.50 -3.63
C ARG A 282 3.51 -22.72 -3.59
N GLU A 283 4.73 -22.61 -4.12
CA GLU A 283 5.72 -23.69 -4.10
C GLU A 283 6.11 -24.09 -2.68
N LEU A 284 6.39 -23.11 -1.81
CA LEU A 284 6.72 -23.36 -0.40
C LEU A 284 5.59 -24.10 0.34
N VAL A 285 4.34 -23.64 0.18
CA VAL A 285 3.17 -24.26 0.80
C VAL A 285 2.91 -25.66 0.23
N ALA A 286 2.99 -25.83 -1.09
CA ALA A 286 2.82 -27.13 -1.74
C ALA A 286 3.88 -28.14 -1.27
N ALA A 287 5.14 -27.71 -1.20
CA ALA A 287 6.23 -28.55 -0.72
C ALA A 287 6.05 -28.93 0.76
N ALA A 288 5.56 -28.02 1.59
CA ALA A 288 5.24 -28.31 3.00
C ALA A 288 4.09 -29.30 3.15
N ARG A 289 3.00 -29.13 2.39
CA ARG A 289 1.85 -30.06 2.35
C ARG A 289 2.27 -31.45 1.87
N ALA A 290 3.11 -31.55 0.83
CA ALA A 290 3.57 -32.81 0.26
C ALA A 290 4.49 -33.61 1.19
N ARG A 291 5.29 -32.93 2.03
CA ARG A 291 6.13 -33.59 3.04
C ARG A 291 5.32 -34.21 4.18
N GLY A 292 3.99 -34.04 4.20
CA GLY A 292 3.13 -34.60 5.23
C GLY A 292 3.54 -34.11 6.62
N ALA A 293 3.79 -32.80 6.75
CA ALA A 293 4.19 -32.23 8.03
C ALA A 293 3.20 -32.68 9.11
N ALA A 294 3.67 -33.55 10.00
CA ALA A 294 3.05 -33.76 11.31
C ALA A 294 2.87 -32.37 11.94
N PRO A 295 1.82 -32.14 12.74
CA PRO A 295 1.71 -30.89 13.48
C PRO A 295 3.05 -30.69 14.22
N LEU A 296 3.77 -29.62 13.89
CA LEU A 296 4.78 -29.11 14.81
C LEU A 296 4.07 -29.01 16.15
N ALA A 297 4.69 -29.61 17.17
CA ALA A 297 4.08 -29.88 18.47
C ALA A 297 3.23 -28.69 18.93
N THR A 298 2.08 -29.00 19.53
CA THR A 298 1.27 -28.07 20.35
C THR A 298 2.20 -27.05 20.98
N PRO A 299 1.97 -25.74 20.77
CA PRO A 299 2.98 -24.73 21.05
C PRO A 299 3.47 -24.97 22.47
N ALA A 300 4.75 -25.34 22.60
CA ALA A 300 5.47 -24.90 23.78
C ALA A 300 5.19 -23.41 23.78
N ALA A 301 4.47 -22.93 24.80
CA ALA A 301 4.13 -21.54 24.96
C ALA A 301 5.33 -20.77 24.47
N ILE A 302 5.18 -20.02 23.37
CA ILE A 302 6.22 -19.13 22.92
C ILE A 302 6.33 -18.18 24.10
N SER A 303 7.25 -18.52 25.01
CA SER A 303 7.64 -17.69 26.12
C SER A 303 8.54 -16.66 25.49
N VAL A 304 7.92 -15.80 24.67
CA VAL A 304 8.16 -14.40 24.92
C VAL A 304 7.53 -14.25 26.29
N HIS A 305 8.39 -14.07 27.28
CA HIS A 305 7.99 -13.22 28.38
C HIS A 305 7.13 -12.08 27.78
N PRO A 306 6.13 -11.52 28.49
CA PRO A 306 5.80 -10.13 28.17
C PRO A 306 7.15 -9.42 28.02
N PRO A 307 7.36 -8.41 27.15
CA PRO A 307 8.45 -7.53 27.48
C PRO A 307 8.15 -7.14 28.94
N ALA A 308 8.92 -7.74 29.85
CA ALA A 308 9.51 -6.96 30.86
C ALA A 308 9.97 -5.77 30.04
N GLU A 309 9.49 -4.60 30.41
CA GLU A 309 10.37 -3.46 30.40
C GLU A 309 11.64 -3.85 31.17
N THR A 310 12.43 -4.81 30.68
CA THR A 310 13.85 -4.61 30.59
C THR A 310 13.91 -3.44 29.62
N ALA A 311 13.87 -2.24 30.20
CA ALA A 311 14.48 -1.09 29.59
C ALA A 311 15.76 -1.62 28.98
N SER A 312 15.74 -1.84 27.65
CA SER A 312 16.97 -1.95 26.89
C SER A 312 17.73 -0.73 27.36
N ALA A 313 18.83 -0.92 28.08
CA ALA A 313 19.67 0.19 28.49
C ALA A 313 19.95 0.94 27.20
N GLY A 314 19.31 2.10 27.03
CA GLY A 314 19.34 2.75 25.74
C GLY A 314 20.80 3.07 25.41
N HIS A 315 21.11 3.13 24.13
CA HIS A 315 22.46 3.43 23.68
C HIS A 315 22.56 4.90 23.31
N PRO A 316 23.78 5.47 23.25
CA PRO A 316 23.99 6.71 22.53
C PRO A 316 23.44 6.62 21.10
N PHE A 317 23.05 7.75 20.53
CA PHE A 317 22.63 7.80 19.14
C PHE A 317 23.73 7.22 18.24
N SER A 318 23.38 6.31 17.34
CA SER A 318 24.33 5.49 16.58
C SER A 318 24.13 5.55 15.06
N VAL A 319 23.21 6.38 14.58
CA VAL A 319 23.01 6.61 13.15
C VAL A 319 23.90 7.77 12.72
N GLU A 320 24.65 7.59 11.64
CA GLU A 320 25.53 8.62 11.09
C GLU A 320 24.97 9.07 9.74
N ALA A 321 24.94 10.39 9.52
CA ALA A 321 24.60 10.95 8.22
C ALA A 321 25.63 10.54 7.17
N THR A 322 25.18 10.32 5.94
CA THR A 322 26.04 10.10 4.78
C THR A 322 26.79 11.40 4.49
N PRO A 323 28.14 11.39 4.51
CA PRO A 323 28.94 12.59 4.35
C PRO A 323 28.88 13.11 2.91
N ASP A 324 28.72 14.42 2.75
CA ASP A 324 29.01 15.09 1.50
C ASP A 324 30.52 15.20 1.28
N LEU A 325 30.98 14.75 0.12
CA LEU A 325 32.39 14.78 -0.25
C LEU A 325 32.86 16.17 -0.71
N GLY A 326 31.95 17.15 -0.82
CA GLY A 326 32.26 18.52 -1.21
C GLY A 326 32.67 18.66 -2.68
N LEU A 327 32.43 17.62 -3.49
CA LEU A 327 32.67 17.65 -4.92
C LEU A 327 31.56 18.45 -5.57
N ARG A 328 31.94 19.49 -6.32
CA ARG A 328 31.02 20.33 -7.08
C ARG A 328 31.40 20.31 -8.54
N HIS A 329 30.40 20.05 -9.38
CA HIS A 329 30.52 19.90 -10.82
C HIS A 329 30.03 21.14 -11.58
N SER A 330 29.16 21.93 -10.95
CA SER A 330 28.60 23.17 -11.47
C SER A 330 29.43 24.38 -11.03
N ALA A 331 29.55 25.37 -11.91
CA ALA A 331 30.06 26.71 -11.57
C ALA A 331 28.98 27.60 -10.91
N GLU A 332 27.72 27.22 -11.05
CA GLU A 332 26.55 27.84 -10.42
C GLU A 332 26.25 27.13 -9.09
N GLN A 333 25.93 27.89 -8.04
CA GLN A 333 25.49 27.39 -6.75
C GLN A 333 24.14 28.02 -6.40
N LEU A 334 23.15 27.19 -6.03
CA LEU A 334 21.82 27.67 -5.64
C LEU A 334 21.83 28.36 -4.27
N TRP A 335 22.78 28.00 -3.42
CA TRP A 335 22.90 28.55 -2.08
C TRP A 335 24.32 28.49 -1.53
N SER A 336 24.56 29.33 -0.52
CA SER A 336 25.73 29.27 0.34
C SER A 336 25.52 28.24 1.45
N GLU A 337 26.39 27.23 1.50
CA GLU A 337 26.34 26.17 2.51
C GLU A 337 26.84 26.64 3.88
N THR A 338 27.62 27.72 3.94
CA THR A 338 28.13 28.29 5.19
C THR A 338 27.08 29.07 5.96
N ASP A 339 26.00 29.47 5.29
CA ASP A 339 24.93 30.28 5.87
C ASP A 339 23.78 29.41 6.41
N ARG A 340 23.92 28.08 6.33
CA ARG A 340 22.92 27.13 6.82
C ARG A 340 22.81 27.21 8.34
N PRO A 341 21.59 27.38 8.89
CA PRO A 341 21.38 27.27 10.33
C PRO A 341 21.65 25.84 10.80
N SER A 342 21.97 25.69 12.08
CA SER A 342 22.04 24.38 12.73
C SER A 342 21.02 24.31 13.85
N GLY A 343 20.42 23.13 13.99
CA GLY A 343 19.48 22.81 15.04
C GLY A 343 20.13 22.76 16.42
N PRO A 344 19.32 22.61 17.49
CA PRO A 344 19.84 22.35 18.82
C PRO A 344 20.75 21.11 18.85
N ALA A 345 21.85 21.18 19.60
CA ALA A 345 22.71 20.01 19.77
C ALA A 345 21.97 18.89 20.53
N ALA A 346 22.11 17.65 20.04
CA ALA A 346 21.56 16.48 20.71
C ALA A 346 22.07 16.36 22.16
N ASP A 347 21.19 15.98 23.08
CA ASP A 347 21.55 15.77 24.48
C ASP A 347 22.44 14.52 24.62
N PRO A 348 23.72 14.65 25.02
CA PRO A 348 24.64 13.50 25.14
C PRO A 348 24.20 12.48 26.21
N GLN A 349 23.29 12.86 27.10
CA GLN A 349 22.72 12.00 28.13
C GLN A 349 21.48 11.25 27.65
N HIS A 350 20.87 11.65 26.53
CA HIS A 350 19.75 10.94 25.95
C HIS A 350 20.18 9.54 25.48
N ARG A 351 19.26 8.59 25.57
CA ARG A 351 19.50 7.19 25.26
C ARG A 351 18.39 6.66 24.36
N TYR A 352 18.77 6.13 23.22
CA TYR A 352 17.87 5.70 22.16
C TYR A 352 17.71 4.19 22.19
N THR A 353 16.60 3.74 21.63
CA THR A 353 16.41 2.33 21.28
C THR A 353 16.63 2.17 19.78
N ARG A 354 16.98 0.95 19.32
CA ARG A 354 17.06 0.66 17.89
C ARG A 354 15.77 0.99 17.14
N ALA A 355 14.61 0.83 17.78
CA ALA A 355 13.32 1.15 17.18
C ALA A 355 13.12 2.66 17.02
N ALA A 356 13.57 3.46 18.00
CA ALA A 356 13.53 4.91 17.93
C ALA A 356 14.42 5.45 16.79
N GLU A 357 15.57 4.84 16.53
CA GLU A 357 16.45 5.22 15.42
C GLU A 357 15.98 4.76 14.02
N GLN A 358 14.89 4.00 13.91
CA GLN A 358 14.47 3.43 12.62
C GLN A 358 14.09 4.48 11.57
N PRO A 359 13.36 5.57 11.89
CA PRO A 359 13.05 6.61 10.92
C PRO A 359 14.30 7.27 10.33
N ALA A 360 15.31 7.54 11.16
CA ALA A 360 16.60 8.07 10.72
C ALA A 360 17.30 7.16 9.69
N ARG A 361 17.30 5.85 9.93
CA ARG A 361 17.87 4.86 9.00
C ARG A 361 17.08 4.77 7.69
N ASN A 362 15.77 4.97 7.74
CA ASN A 362 14.93 4.97 6.55
C ASN A 362 15.20 6.19 5.67
N LEU A 363 15.39 7.37 6.28
CA LEU A 363 15.74 8.60 5.57
C LEU A 363 17.06 8.44 4.82
N ILE A 364 18.12 8.00 5.52
CA ILE A 364 19.43 7.75 4.90
C ILE A 364 19.32 6.73 3.75
N ALA A 365 18.53 5.66 3.92
CA ALA A 365 18.37 4.67 2.87
C ALA A 365 17.65 5.24 1.62
N ALA A 366 16.67 6.13 1.80
CA ALA A 366 16.02 6.84 0.69
C ALA A 366 16.99 7.80 0.00
N HIS A 367 17.81 8.52 0.76
CA HIS A 367 18.80 9.45 0.23
C HIS A 367 19.95 8.76 -0.47
N ASP A 368 20.46 7.65 0.06
CA ASP A 368 21.51 6.85 -0.59
C ASP A 368 21.02 6.30 -1.93
N ARG A 369 19.72 6.00 -2.05
CA ARG A 369 19.12 5.65 -3.33
C ARG A 369 19.13 6.83 -4.30
N LEU A 370 18.73 8.03 -3.86
CA LEU A 370 18.81 9.26 -4.66
C LEU A 370 20.23 9.56 -5.12
N ARG A 371 21.24 9.37 -4.25
CA ARG A 371 22.66 9.54 -4.58
C ARG A 371 23.11 8.56 -5.66
N ALA A 372 22.76 7.28 -5.52
CA ALA A 372 23.09 6.26 -6.51
C ALA A 372 22.44 6.57 -7.87
N ASP A 373 21.17 6.98 -7.87
CA ASP A 373 20.44 7.33 -9.08
C ASP A 373 21.05 8.59 -9.76
N LEU A 374 21.55 9.58 -8.99
CA LEU A 374 22.30 10.73 -9.53
C LEU A 374 23.62 10.35 -10.19
N THR A 375 24.43 9.50 -9.54
CA THR A 375 25.69 9.01 -10.12
C THR A 375 25.42 8.38 -11.47
N GLN A 376 24.40 7.54 -11.51
CA GLN A 376 24.04 6.78 -12.69
C GLN A 376 23.50 7.70 -13.80
N LEU A 377 22.61 8.65 -13.47
CA LEU A 377 22.08 9.65 -14.41
C LEU A 377 23.20 10.41 -15.13
N ARG A 378 24.24 10.80 -14.39
CA ARG A 378 25.40 11.52 -14.94
C ARG A 378 26.24 10.66 -15.86
N GLU A 379 26.47 9.39 -15.50
CA GLU A 379 27.20 8.45 -16.35
C GLU A 379 26.53 8.29 -17.72
N ILE A 380 25.20 8.26 -17.77
CA ILE A 380 24.50 8.19 -19.07
C ILE A 380 24.56 9.51 -19.82
N VAL A 381 24.35 10.63 -19.12
CA VAL A 381 24.50 11.95 -19.77
C VAL A 381 25.89 12.09 -20.37
N ASP A 382 26.95 11.62 -19.69
CA ASP A 382 28.32 11.60 -20.22
C ASP A 382 28.46 10.73 -21.47
N GLN A 383 27.87 9.53 -21.46
CA GLN A 383 27.93 8.60 -22.59
C GLN A 383 27.16 9.12 -23.82
N VAL A 384 26.04 9.84 -23.62
CA VAL A 384 25.30 10.53 -24.69
C VAL A 384 26.09 11.69 -25.27
N LEU A 385 26.72 12.50 -24.40
CA LEU A 385 27.45 13.70 -24.83
C LEU A 385 28.77 13.37 -25.54
N THR A 386 29.30 12.16 -25.37
CA THR A 386 30.53 11.68 -26.00
C THR A 386 30.28 10.82 -27.25
N ASP A 387 29.02 10.73 -27.71
CA ASP A 387 28.56 9.85 -28.79
C ASP A 387 28.94 8.35 -28.57
N ALA A 388 29.24 7.96 -27.32
CA ALA A 388 29.58 6.60 -26.95
C ALA A 388 28.35 5.70 -26.77
N LEU A 389 27.17 6.32 -26.65
CA LEU A 389 25.89 5.67 -26.46
C LEU A 389 24.85 6.45 -27.28
N ASP A 390 24.14 5.77 -28.20
CA ASP A 390 23.13 6.46 -29.00
C ASP A 390 21.92 6.87 -28.15
N ALA A 391 21.11 7.82 -28.62
CA ALA A 391 19.97 8.33 -27.85
C ALA A 391 18.93 7.24 -27.49
N GLY A 392 18.84 6.16 -28.26
CA GLY A 392 17.99 4.99 -28.00
C GLY A 392 18.59 4.06 -26.94
N GLU A 393 19.89 3.80 -27.00
CA GLU A 393 20.64 3.03 -26.00
C GLU A 393 20.71 3.77 -24.66
N ALA A 394 20.99 5.06 -24.66
CA ALA A 394 20.92 5.94 -23.51
C ALA A 394 19.55 5.98 -22.87
N ARG A 395 18.51 5.92 -23.70
CA ARG A 395 17.14 5.83 -23.23
C ARG A 395 16.82 4.47 -22.62
N SER A 396 17.46 3.40 -23.09
CA SER A 396 17.33 2.03 -22.56
C SER A 396 18.11 1.87 -21.26
N GLU A 397 19.27 2.51 -21.14
CA GLU A 397 20.06 2.59 -19.92
C GLU A 397 19.39 3.53 -18.90
N LEU A 398 18.91 4.72 -19.27
CA LEU A 398 18.15 5.64 -18.38
C LEU A 398 16.85 5.03 -17.90
N GLN A 399 16.25 4.17 -18.73
CA GLN A 399 15.23 3.26 -18.29
C GLN A 399 15.80 2.38 -17.18
N GLN A 400 16.85 1.61 -17.41
CA GLN A 400 17.45 0.75 -16.37
C GLN A 400 17.93 1.49 -15.10
N LEU A 401 18.27 2.78 -15.18
CA LEU A 401 18.59 3.61 -14.01
C LEU A 401 17.29 3.98 -13.29
N SER A 402 17.02 3.25 -12.23
CA SER A 402 15.73 3.25 -11.54
C SER A 402 14.55 2.89 -12.45
N LEU A 403 14.66 1.82 -13.25
CA LEU A 403 13.47 1.11 -13.71
C LEU A 403 12.93 0.22 -12.60
N ARG A 404 12.02 0.82 -11.87
CA ARG A 404 10.77 0.16 -11.55
C ARG A 404 9.63 1.18 -11.77
N GLN A 405 9.38 1.54 -13.04
CA GLN A 405 8.05 1.81 -13.66
C GLN A 405 8.14 2.25 -15.14
N ASN A 406 7.27 1.66 -15.97
CA ASN A 406 6.95 2.07 -17.35
C ASN A 406 5.75 3.05 -17.29
N THR A 407 5.66 4.11 -18.11
CA THR A 407 5.23 4.03 -19.52
C THR A 407 5.61 5.31 -20.28
N TRP A 408 5.96 5.16 -21.55
CA TRP A 408 6.36 6.24 -22.47
C TRP A 408 5.20 7.12 -22.96
N VAL A 409 5.45 8.44 -23.04
CA VAL A 409 5.24 9.29 -24.24
C VAL A 409 6.41 10.30 -24.32
N LEU A 410 6.79 10.70 -25.54
CA LEU A 410 7.82 11.69 -25.88
C LEU A 410 7.88 12.88 -24.89
N GLY A 411 9.07 13.15 -24.33
CA GLY A 411 9.38 14.39 -23.59
C GLY A 411 9.96 14.23 -22.18
N ALA A 412 9.90 13.06 -21.55
CA ALA A 412 9.96 12.99 -20.07
C ALA A 412 10.92 11.92 -19.50
N CYS A 413 12.24 12.02 -19.74
CA CYS A 413 13.22 11.16 -19.07
C CYS A 413 13.66 11.71 -17.69
N CYS A 414 13.77 13.04 -17.54
CA CYS A 414 14.05 13.62 -16.21
C CYS A 414 12.82 13.65 -15.30
N ALA A 415 11.60 13.64 -15.84
CA ALA A 415 10.37 13.73 -15.06
C ALA A 415 10.19 12.59 -14.03
N SER A 416 10.67 11.37 -14.29
CA SER A 416 10.53 10.23 -13.37
C SER A 416 11.42 10.37 -12.13
N TYR A 417 12.67 10.78 -12.32
CA TYR A 417 13.58 11.10 -11.21
C TYR A 417 13.03 12.28 -10.40
N CYS A 418 12.55 13.30 -11.11
CA CYS A 418 11.96 14.49 -10.51
C CYS A 418 10.70 14.17 -9.70
N GLN A 419 9.82 13.28 -10.16
CA GLN A 419 8.61 12.87 -9.43
C GLN A 419 8.90 12.19 -8.09
N PHE A 420 9.94 11.35 -8.00
CA PHE A 420 10.31 10.71 -6.74
C PHE A 420 10.93 11.71 -5.76
N THR A 421 11.85 12.57 -6.23
CA THR A 421 12.39 13.67 -5.42
C THR A 421 11.28 14.61 -4.93
N THR A 422 10.34 15.00 -5.81
CA THR A 422 9.18 15.84 -5.43
C THR A 422 8.29 15.12 -4.42
N ALA A 423 7.98 13.83 -4.58
CA ALA A 423 7.07 13.11 -3.68
C ALA A 423 7.65 12.87 -2.27
N HIS A 424 8.97 12.63 -2.15
CA HIS A 424 9.65 12.49 -0.87
C HIS A 424 9.68 13.83 -0.11
N HIS A 425 10.14 14.90 -0.78
CA HIS A 425 10.21 16.24 -0.19
C HIS A 425 8.83 16.80 0.17
N VAL A 426 7.77 16.50 -0.61
CA VAL A 426 6.38 16.89 -0.27
C VAL A 426 5.93 16.24 1.05
N ARG A 427 6.28 14.98 1.30
CA ARG A 427 5.93 14.30 2.56
C ARG A 427 6.68 14.92 3.75
N GLU A 428 7.90 15.36 3.53
CA GLU A 428 8.69 16.05 4.55
C GLU A 428 8.10 17.43 4.86
N ASP A 429 7.73 18.20 3.84
CA ASP A 429 7.13 19.53 3.98
C ASP A 429 5.73 19.49 4.65
N ASP A 430 4.88 18.55 4.24
CA ASP A 430 3.47 18.50 4.65
C ASP A 430 3.26 17.78 5.98
N ASP A 431 4.11 16.79 6.30
CA ASP A 431 3.93 15.96 7.49
C ASP A 431 5.11 16.09 8.47
N LEU A 432 6.38 15.93 8.02
CA LEU A 432 7.52 15.78 8.95
C LEU A 432 7.86 17.10 9.64
N PHE A 433 7.99 18.16 8.84
CA PHE A 433 8.45 19.46 9.29
C PHE A 433 7.43 20.09 10.25
N PRO A 434 6.10 20.03 10.03
CA PRO A 434 5.13 20.46 11.02
C PRO A 434 5.28 19.73 12.36
N HIS A 435 5.42 18.40 12.34
CA HIS A 435 5.59 17.59 13.56
C HIS A 435 6.88 17.93 14.33
N LEU A 436 8.01 18.04 13.65
CA LEU A 436 9.29 18.40 14.27
C LEU A 436 9.28 19.85 14.77
N ARG A 437 8.64 20.77 14.04
CA ARG A 437 8.49 22.18 14.45
C ARG A 437 7.67 22.33 15.72
N GLU A 438 6.62 21.53 15.88
CA GLU A 438 5.83 21.46 17.12
C GLU A 438 6.61 20.82 18.27
N SER A 439 7.41 19.79 17.98
CA SER A 439 8.17 19.03 18.98
C SER A 439 9.41 19.76 19.49
N GLU A 440 10.14 20.47 18.63
CA GLU A 440 11.34 21.23 18.97
C GLU A 440 11.39 22.56 18.19
N PRO A 441 10.85 23.66 18.76
CA PRO A 441 10.80 24.96 18.08
C PRO A 441 12.17 25.52 17.67
N GLY A 442 13.25 25.05 18.29
CA GLY A 442 14.63 25.41 17.91
C GLY A 442 15.06 24.91 16.54
N LEU A 443 14.36 23.91 15.96
CA LEU A 443 14.59 23.42 14.60
C LEU A 443 13.97 24.30 13.52
N ALA A 444 13.09 25.26 13.87
CA ALA A 444 12.37 26.06 12.88
C ALA A 444 13.27 26.69 11.79
N PRO A 445 14.43 27.30 12.12
CA PRO A 445 15.32 27.84 11.08
C PRO A 445 15.87 26.78 10.11
N VAL A 446 16.14 25.56 10.59
CA VAL A 446 16.59 24.43 9.76
C VAL A 446 15.47 23.96 8.84
N LEU A 447 14.26 23.77 9.39
CA LEU A 447 13.11 23.30 8.62
C LEU A 447 12.67 24.31 7.57
N ASP A 448 12.67 25.60 7.90
CA ASP A 448 12.42 26.68 6.95
C ASP A 448 13.48 26.67 5.84
N ARG A 449 14.74 26.43 6.21
CA ARG A 449 15.84 26.35 5.24
C ARG A 449 15.70 25.15 4.30
N LEU A 450 15.37 23.97 4.82
CA LEU A 450 15.19 22.77 4.02
C LEU A 450 14.04 22.94 3.02
N ALA A 451 12.90 23.54 3.46
CA ALA A 451 11.79 23.86 2.58
C ALA A 451 12.17 24.88 1.48
N GLU A 452 12.98 25.89 1.80
CA GLU A 452 13.54 26.79 0.77
C GLU A 452 14.41 26.05 -0.26
N GLU A 453 15.25 25.12 0.21
CA GLU A 453 16.10 24.30 -0.66
C GLU A 453 15.26 23.34 -1.53
N HIS A 454 14.16 22.76 -1.01
CA HIS A 454 13.21 21.98 -1.79
C HIS A 454 12.64 22.78 -2.98
N HIS A 455 12.19 24.01 -2.74
CA HIS A 455 11.68 24.88 -3.79
C HIS A 455 12.75 25.24 -4.83
N ALA A 456 13.99 25.48 -4.40
CA ALA A 456 15.10 25.78 -5.30
C ALA A 456 15.47 24.56 -6.18
N ILE A 457 15.50 23.35 -5.60
CA ILE A 457 15.73 22.09 -6.32
C ILE A 457 14.63 21.86 -7.36
N GLN A 458 13.37 22.09 -6.99
CA GLN A 458 12.24 22.00 -7.91
C GLN A 458 12.42 22.94 -9.13
N GLY A 459 12.92 24.15 -8.91
CA GLY A 459 13.24 25.08 -10.00
C GLY A 459 14.32 24.57 -10.97
N VAL A 460 15.32 23.84 -10.48
CA VAL A 460 16.36 23.21 -11.32
C VAL A 460 15.81 22.02 -12.08
N ILE A 461 14.97 21.22 -11.44
CA ILE A 461 14.21 20.13 -12.06
C ILE A 461 13.40 20.64 -13.27
N GLU A 462 12.65 21.74 -13.09
CA GLU A 462 11.88 22.36 -14.17
C GLU A 462 12.78 22.94 -15.27
N ARG A 463 13.98 23.43 -14.92
CA ARG A 463 14.98 23.87 -15.90
C ARG A 463 15.46 22.71 -16.75
N ILE A 464 15.79 21.57 -16.15
CA ILE A 464 16.20 20.36 -16.88
C ILE A 464 15.11 19.92 -17.86
N ASP A 465 13.84 19.93 -17.44
CA ASP A 465 12.71 19.57 -18.31
C ASP A 465 12.63 20.49 -19.55
N ARG A 466 12.75 21.81 -19.35
CA ARG A 466 12.78 22.77 -20.47
C ARG A 466 13.95 22.54 -21.43
N GLU A 467 15.16 22.30 -20.90
CA GLU A 467 16.36 22.04 -21.70
C GLU A 467 16.26 20.72 -22.48
N LEU A 468 15.65 19.70 -21.88
CA LEU A 468 15.37 18.43 -22.57
C LEU A 468 14.40 18.63 -23.74
N VAL A 469 13.29 19.34 -23.53
CA VAL A 469 12.31 19.63 -24.59
C VAL A 469 12.97 20.41 -25.73
N ALA A 470 13.81 21.40 -25.42
CA ALA A 470 14.56 22.16 -26.41
C ALA A 470 15.57 21.31 -27.20
N SER A 471 16.18 20.30 -26.56
CA SER A 471 17.15 19.41 -27.21
C SER A 471 16.55 18.43 -28.23
N VAL A 472 15.23 18.15 -28.15
CA VAL A 472 14.51 17.22 -29.03
C VAL A 472 13.89 17.92 -30.25
N ALA A 473 13.68 19.24 -30.17
CA ALA A 473 12.90 20.00 -31.14
C ALA A 473 13.70 20.54 -32.35
N ASP A 474 15.04 20.49 -32.33
CA ASP A 474 15.93 20.97 -33.42
C ASP A 474 17.10 19.99 -33.66
N ASP A 475 17.74 20.05 -34.84
CA ASP A 475 19.05 19.43 -35.10
C ASP A 475 20.02 19.91 -34.00
N ALA A 476 20.23 19.11 -32.96
CA ALA A 476 20.84 19.53 -31.71
C ALA A 476 22.20 20.21 -31.95
N ASP A 477 22.22 21.54 -31.87
CA ASP A 477 23.44 22.32 -31.85
C ASP A 477 24.18 22.08 -30.52
N SER A 478 25.50 22.25 -30.55
CA SER A 478 26.42 22.15 -29.41
C SER A 478 25.96 22.93 -28.17
N THR A 479 25.21 24.02 -28.38
CA THR A 479 24.67 24.91 -27.35
C THR A 479 23.64 24.23 -26.43
N SER A 480 22.70 23.46 -26.96
CA SER A 480 21.63 22.81 -26.16
C SER A 480 22.19 21.65 -25.31
N ARG A 481 23.18 20.93 -25.84
CA ARG A 481 23.90 19.86 -25.10
C ARG A 481 24.66 20.42 -23.89
N ALA A 482 25.26 21.59 -24.01
CA ALA A 482 25.95 22.28 -22.92
C ALA A 482 24.98 22.77 -21.82
N GLY A 483 23.79 23.24 -22.22
CA GLY A 483 22.72 23.67 -21.30
C GLY A 483 22.20 22.55 -20.42
N LEU A 484 21.89 21.39 -21.02
CA LEU A 484 21.44 20.19 -20.28
C LEU A 484 22.51 19.70 -19.29
N ARG A 485 23.79 19.63 -19.72
CA ARG A 485 24.90 19.22 -18.85
C ARG A 485 25.02 20.13 -17.62
N THR A 486 24.95 21.44 -17.84
CA THR A 486 25.04 22.42 -16.76
C THR A 486 23.89 22.28 -15.76
N ALA A 487 22.66 22.04 -16.25
CA ALA A 487 21.50 21.86 -15.40
C ALA A 487 21.56 20.56 -14.56
N VAL A 488 22.05 19.46 -15.15
CA VAL A 488 22.23 18.18 -14.44
C VAL A 488 23.36 18.25 -13.40
N ASP A 489 24.48 18.89 -13.72
CA ASP A 489 25.57 19.10 -12.75
C ASP A 489 25.10 20.00 -11.59
N LEU A 490 24.30 21.05 -11.87
CA LEU A 490 23.69 21.89 -10.84
C LEU A 490 22.73 21.12 -9.94
N LEU A 491 21.87 20.27 -10.51
CA LEU A 491 20.96 19.42 -9.74
C LEU A 491 21.72 18.45 -8.85
N THR A 492 22.79 17.86 -9.38
CA THR A 492 23.65 16.93 -8.64
C THR A 492 24.26 17.61 -7.43
N ASP A 493 24.89 18.76 -7.64
CA ASP A 493 25.54 19.51 -6.56
C ASP A 493 24.53 19.96 -5.50
N ALA A 494 23.35 20.44 -5.93
CA ALA A 494 22.28 20.86 -5.05
C ALA A 494 21.74 19.70 -4.21
N LEU A 495 21.43 18.55 -4.81
CA LEU A 495 20.88 17.40 -4.09
C LEU A 495 21.90 16.77 -3.14
N LEU A 496 23.15 16.56 -3.56
CA LEU A 496 24.17 15.98 -2.67
C LEU A 496 24.39 16.85 -1.42
N SER A 497 24.45 18.17 -1.63
CA SER A 497 24.57 19.16 -0.56
C SER A 497 23.35 19.21 0.35
N HIS A 498 22.15 19.13 -0.24
CA HIS A 498 20.87 19.17 0.48
C HIS A 498 20.64 17.92 1.34
N LEU A 499 20.74 16.73 0.75
CA LEU A 499 20.49 15.45 1.43
C LEU A 499 21.44 15.26 2.63
N SER A 500 22.71 15.67 2.49
CA SER A 500 23.66 15.60 3.61
C SER A 500 23.35 16.61 4.71
N TYR A 501 22.85 17.79 4.36
CA TYR A 501 22.40 18.78 5.33
C TYR A 501 21.17 18.30 6.10
N GLU A 502 20.17 17.80 5.39
CA GLU A 502 18.96 17.24 5.99
C GLU A 502 19.27 16.10 6.93
N GLU A 503 20.07 15.12 6.48
CA GLU A 503 20.46 14.00 7.34
C GLU A 503 21.19 14.47 8.59
N ARG A 504 22.11 15.42 8.47
CA ARG A 504 22.87 15.92 9.61
C ARG A 504 21.98 16.56 10.67
N GLU A 505 20.97 17.32 10.25
CA GLU A 505 20.14 18.10 11.17
C GLU A 505 18.91 17.33 11.66
N LEU A 506 18.37 16.38 10.89
CA LEU A 506 17.06 15.76 11.19
C LEU A 506 17.13 14.33 11.72
N ILE A 507 18.18 13.55 11.46
CA ILE A 507 18.20 12.13 11.85
C ILE A 507 18.07 11.91 13.36
N GLU A 508 18.70 12.75 14.18
CA GLU A 508 18.57 12.64 15.65
C GLU A 508 17.21 13.17 16.14
N PRO A 509 16.74 14.37 15.73
CA PRO A 509 15.40 14.81 16.09
C PRO A 509 14.30 13.84 15.70
N MET A 510 14.40 13.22 14.52
CA MET A 510 13.46 12.17 14.07
C MET A 510 13.49 10.96 14.99
N ALA A 511 14.67 10.55 15.45
CA ALA A 511 14.78 9.43 16.38
C ALA A 511 14.26 9.77 17.78
N ARG A 512 14.32 11.05 18.15
CA ARG A 512 13.89 11.54 19.46
C ARG A 512 12.40 11.80 19.55
N PHE A 513 11.81 12.40 18.52
CA PHE A 513 10.41 12.87 18.52
C PHE A 513 9.50 12.04 17.61
N GLY A 514 10.05 11.11 16.82
CA GLY A 514 9.32 10.38 15.81
C GLY A 514 9.00 11.24 14.59
N THR A 515 8.19 10.70 13.67
CA THR A 515 7.88 11.35 12.39
C THR A 515 6.51 12.00 12.32
N GLY A 516 5.60 11.73 13.27
CA GLY A 516 4.27 12.35 13.30
C GLY A 516 3.15 11.57 12.59
N TRP A 517 3.41 10.34 12.10
CA TRP A 517 2.41 9.45 11.47
C TRP A 517 2.56 7.98 11.87
#